data_AF-A0A1H1R198-F1
#
_entry.id   AF-A0A1H1R198-F1
#
_cell.length_a   1.000
_cell.length_b   1.000
_cell.length_c   1.000
_cell.angle_alpha   90.00
_cell.angle_beta   90.00
_cell.angle_gamma   90.00
#
_symmetry.space_group_name_H-M   'P 1'
#
loop_
_entity.id
_entity.type
_entity.pdbx_description
1 polymer ?
#
loop_
_entity_poly.entity_id
_entity_poly.type
_entity_poly.pdbx_seq_one_letter_code
_entity_poly.pdbx_strand_id
1 'polypeptide(L)'
;MKYNPLVVLFFMIPSLLPAQKIDNLVSFRDIKNDSYFRFNYDNDYFSGTDENYTQGYSFELVAPFLEKNPANYLFLTSENSEVKYGLAIEHIGFTAPDIGSPEIQFGERPFAAAIMLKSFAITTDTLAKSRLTSSLSLGLIGPGAFGKEMQAGIHKITGNTIPKGWRNQIKNDMVINYEIAYEKQLFRAGDYVSLQSNSTARVGTLFTNASVGLNTNIGLINSAFSDDKRNSKFQFYGYSQVLGNLIGYDATLQGGVFNNDSPYTIPSEEITRLTGQFNYGFILKTRTLYFEYSRTVLTREFDSGSPTKWGGIRIGFTF
;
A
#
# COMPACT_ATOMS: atom_id res chain seq x y z
N MET A 1 16.47 -12.59 44.84
CA MET A 1 16.94 -12.96 43.49
C MET A 1 16.39 -11.93 42.51
N LYS A 2 17.26 -11.10 41.92
CA LYS A 2 16.89 -10.07 40.95
C LYS A 2 16.75 -10.73 39.58
N TYR A 3 15.55 -10.71 39.00
CA TYR A 3 15.32 -11.13 37.63
C TYR A 3 15.83 -10.03 36.69
N ASN A 4 16.83 -10.35 35.87
CA ASN A 4 17.26 -9.54 34.74
C ASN A 4 16.46 -10.00 33.52
N PRO A 5 15.64 -9.16 32.86
CA PRO A 5 15.08 -9.53 31.57
C PRO A 5 16.20 -9.39 30.54
N LEU A 6 16.66 -10.53 30.03
CA LEU A 6 17.57 -10.60 28.89
C LEU A 6 16.80 -10.09 27.66
N VAL A 7 16.97 -8.83 27.31
CA VAL A 7 16.49 -8.27 26.05
C VAL A 7 17.39 -8.83 24.95
N VAL A 8 16.95 -9.92 24.33
CA VAL A 8 17.58 -10.45 23.11
C VAL A 8 17.18 -9.52 21.98
N LEU A 9 18.01 -8.52 21.71
CA LEU A 9 17.93 -7.69 20.51
C LEU A 9 18.36 -8.57 19.33
N PHE A 10 17.40 -9.13 18.59
CA PHE A 10 17.69 -9.72 17.29
C PHE A 10 18.05 -8.58 16.32
N PHE A 11 19.35 -8.31 16.17
CA PHE A 11 19.85 -7.60 15.00
C PHE A 11 19.68 -8.52 13.79
N MET A 12 18.51 -8.46 13.15
CA MET A 12 18.36 -8.98 11.80
C MET A 12 19.15 -8.07 10.86
N ILE A 13 20.25 -8.62 10.35
CA ILE A 13 21.03 -8.07 9.23
C ILE A 13 20.06 -7.84 8.05
N PRO A 14 20.08 -6.67 7.38
CA PRO A 14 19.14 -6.36 6.31
C PRO A 14 19.54 -7.08 5.02
N SER A 15 19.25 -8.37 4.94
CA SER A 15 19.21 -9.08 3.67
C SER A 15 17.92 -8.70 2.95
N LEU A 16 18.00 -7.67 2.10
CA LEU A 16 17.08 -7.27 1.02
C LEU A 16 15.76 -8.05 0.97
N LEU A 17 14.70 -7.45 1.52
CA LEU A 17 13.36 -8.02 1.47
C LEU A 17 12.28 -7.05 0.93
N PRO A 18 11.13 -7.59 0.46
CA PRO A 18 10.05 -7.12 -0.45
C PRO A 18 9.21 -5.80 -0.52
N ALA A 19 8.11 -5.69 -1.30
CA ALA A 19 7.14 -4.55 -1.33
C ALA A 19 5.70 -4.77 -1.95
N GLN A 20 4.76 -3.84 -1.69
CA GLN A 20 3.33 -3.71 -2.09
C GLN A 20 3.01 -2.23 -2.03
N LYS A 21 2.15 -1.80 -2.94
CA LYS A 21 2.23 -0.50 -3.62
C LYS A 21 1.64 0.66 -2.80
N ILE A 22 0.37 0.60 -2.41
CA ILE A 22 -0.26 1.53 -1.44
C ILE A 22 -1.09 0.71 -0.46
N ASP A 23 -0.90 0.92 0.85
CA ASP A 23 -1.75 0.33 1.89
C ASP A 23 -1.87 1.27 3.10
N ASN A 24 -2.92 2.09 3.13
CA ASN A 24 -3.12 3.03 4.23
C ASN A 24 -3.89 2.45 5.42
N LEU A 25 -4.45 1.24 5.30
CA LEU A 25 -5.46 0.71 6.22
C LEU A 25 -4.87 -0.18 7.34
N VAL A 26 -3.57 -0.48 7.24
CA VAL A 26 -2.82 -1.24 8.25
C VAL A 26 -2.79 -0.54 9.61
N SER A 27 -2.83 -1.32 10.68
CA SER A 27 -2.89 -0.86 12.07
C SER A 27 -1.78 0.11 12.48
N PHE A 28 -0.55 -0.05 11.97
CA PHE A 28 0.53 0.89 12.28
C PHE A 28 0.33 2.27 11.65
N ARG A 29 -0.55 2.43 10.65
CA ARG A 29 -0.93 3.72 10.04
C ARG A 29 -2.24 4.28 10.61
N ASP A 30 -2.75 3.73 11.70
CA ASP A 30 -4.06 4.12 12.24
C ASP A 30 -4.14 5.61 12.61
N ILE A 31 -5.18 6.32 12.16
CA ILE A 31 -5.55 7.63 12.69
C ILE A 31 -6.78 7.43 13.56
N LYS A 32 -6.59 7.50 14.87
CA LYS A 32 -7.64 7.22 15.85
C LYS A 32 -8.59 8.41 16.03
N ASN A 33 -9.33 8.72 14.98
CA ASN A 33 -10.42 9.68 14.92
C ASN A 33 -11.48 9.15 13.93
N ASP A 34 -12.74 9.55 14.09
CA ASP A 34 -13.84 9.18 13.19
C ASP A 34 -13.89 10.06 11.94
N SER A 35 -13.18 11.19 11.97
CA SER A 35 -13.04 12.14 10.88
C SER A 35 -11.57 12.48 10.63
N TYR A 36 -11.06 12.13 9.46
CA TYR A 36 -9.74 12.55 9.02
C TYR A 36 -9.58 12.53 7.51
N PHE A 37 -8.62 13.32 7.05
CA PHE A 37 -8.12 13.29 5.70
C PHE A 37 -6.65 12.84 5.70
N ARG A 38 -6.25 12.09 4.67
CA ARG A 38 -4.86 11.69 4.45
C ARG A 38 -4.49 11.79 2.97
N PHE A 39 -3.36 12.43 2.73
CA PHE A 39 -2.68 12.43 1.45
C PHE A 39 -1.47 11.50 1.51
N ASN A 40 -1.30 10.67 0.49
CA ASN A 40 -0.12 9.84 0.25
C ASN A 40 0.54 10.25 -1.05
N TYR A 41 1.86 10.26 -1.07
CA TYR A 41 2.67 10.35 -2.27
C TYR A 41 3.85 9.38 -2.18
N ASP A 42 3.90 8.43 -3.10
CA ASP A 42 5.03 7.52 -3.28
C ASP A 42 5.75 7.85 -4.59
N ASN A 43 7.08 7.77 -4.57
CA ASN A 43 7.91 7.99 -5.75
C ASN A 43 9.24 7.21 -5.64
N ASP A 44 9.76 6.72 -6.74
CA ASP A 44 11.04 6.03 -6.83
C ASP A 44 12.25 6.99 -6.88
N TYR A 45 12.03 8.28 -7.13
CA TYR A 45 13.00 9.36 -6.91
C TYR A 45 13.62 9.28 -5.52
N PHE A 46 12.82 8.94 -4.51
CA PHE A 46 13.33 8.78 -3.16
C PHE A 46 14.42 7.70 -3.09
N SER A 47 14.38 6.65 -3.93
CA SER A 47 15.39 5.59 -4.04
C SER A 47 16.47 5.84 -5.09
N GLY A 48 16.41 6.94 -5.83
CA GLY A 48 17.36 7.27 -6.88
C GLY A 48 17.19 6.44 -8.15
N THR A 49 16.00 5.90 -8.38
CA THR A 49 15.61 5.12 -9.57
C THR A 49 14.35 5.74 -10.18
N ASP A 50 14.11 5.56 -11.49
CA ASP A 50 12.89 6.04 -12.21
C ASP A 50 12.30 4.88 -13.05
N GLU A 51 12.10 3.74 -12.40
CA GLU A 51 11.73 2.47 -13.01
C GLU A 51 10.83 1.66 -12.07
N ASN A 52 10.07 0.72 -12.64
CA ASN A 52 9.13 -0.11 -11.93
C ASN A 52 7.96 0.67 -11.33
N TYR A 53 7.86 0.82 -10.01
CA TYR A 53 6.81 1.60 -9.38
C TYR A 53 7.26 3.06 -9.25
N THR A 54 6.96 3.85 -10.28
CA THR A 54 7.47 5.23 -10.39
C THR A 54 6.66 6.24 -9.59
N GLN A 55 5.36 6.01 -9.47
CA GLN A 55 4.50 7.02 -8.86
C GLN A 55 3.23 6.41 -8.26
N GLY A 56 2.94 6.83 -7.04
CA GLY A 56 1.67 6.56 -6.37
C GLY A 56 1.16 7.80 -5.67
N TYR A 57 -0.14 8.02 -5.69
CA TYR A 57 -0.75 8.99 -4.78
C TYR A 57 -2.13 8.53 -4.37
N SER A 58 -2.52 8.94 -3.17
CA SER A 58 -3.88 8.73 -2.71
C SER A 58 -4.40 9.89 -1.90
N PHE A 59 -5.71 10.11 -2.02
CA PHE A 59 -6.49 11.06 -1.24
C PHE A 59 -7.55 10.27 -0.51
N GLU A 60 -7.43 10.17 0.80
CA GLU A 60 -8.26 9.34 1.67
C GLU A 60 -9.07 10.22 2.60
N LEU A 61 -10.35 9.91 2.72
CA LEU A 61 -11.30 10.57 3.58
C LEU A 61 -12.03 9.51 4.42
N VAL A 62 -11.97 9.66 5.73
CA VAL A 62 -12.81 8.93 6.68
C VAL A 62 -13.69 9.95 7.38
N ALA A 63 -14.99 9.69 7.44
CA ALA A 63 -15.97 10.57 8.06
C ALA A 63 -17.26 9.81 8.44
N PRO A 64 -17.97 10.20 9.51
CA PRO A 64 -19.18 9.50 9.96
C PRO A 64 -20.29 9.45 8.92
N PHE A 65 -20.43 10.49 8.08
CA PHE A 65 -21.47 10.52 7.05
C PHE A 65 -21.31 9.42 5.98
N LEU A 66 -20.11 8.82 5.86
CA LEU A 66 -19.83 7.71 4.94
C LEU A 66 -20.41 6.38 5.42
N GLU A 67 -20.93 6.28 6.65
CA GLU A 67 -21.68 5.12 7.12
C GLU A 67 -22.90 4.82 6.24
N LYS A 68 -23.46 5.85 5.60
CA LYS A 68 -24.62 5.74 4.70
C LYS A 68 -24.26 5.34 3.26
N ASN A 69 -22.98 5.10 2.95
CA ASN A 69 -22.55 4.69 1.61
C ASN A 69 -23.14 3.29 1.28
N PRO A 70 -23.87 3.12 0.16
CA PRO A 70 -24.44 1.82 -0.21
C PRO A 70 -23.39 0.74 -0.44
N ALA A 71 -22.14 1.09 -0.76
CA ALA A 71 -21.06 0.11 -0.88
C ALA A 71 -20.81 -0.65 0.45
N ASN A 72 -21.21 -0.08 1.59
CA ASN A 72 -20.99 -0.66 2.91
C ASN A 72 -21.67 -2.03 3.10
N TYR A 73 -22.76 -2.29 2.37
CA TYR A 73 -23.44 -3.60 2.39
C TYR A 73 -22.59 -4.75 1.84
N LEU A 74 -21.51 -4.44 1.11
CA LEU A 74 -20.60 -5.43 0.55
C LEU A 74 -19.47 -5.79 1.52
N PHE A 75 -19.29 -5.04 2.61
CA PHE A 75 -18.14 -5.16 3.48
C PHE A 75 -18.40 -6.10 4.64
N LEU A 76 -17.38 -6.91 4.95
CA LEU A 76 -17.41 -7.75 6.15
C LEU A 76 -17.13 -6.89 7.38
N THR A 77 -18.04 -6.97 8.34
CA THR A 77 -17.91 -6.37 9.66
C THR A 77 -18.04 -7.47 10.72
N SER A 78 -17.54 -7.20 11.92
CA SER A 78 -17.66 -8.08 13.08
C SER A 78 -18.60 -7.45 14.10
N GLU A 79 -19.35 -8.29 14.82
CA GLU A 79 -20.16 -7.83 15.96
C GLU A 79 -19.26 -7.23 17.05
N ASN A 80 -19.82 -6.34 17.88
CA ASN A 80 -19.14 -5.70 19.01
C ASN A 80 -17.82 -5.01 18.66
N SER A 81 -17.73 -4.43 17.46
CA SER A 81 -16.53 -3.78 16.95
C SER A 81 -16.77 -2.31 16.62
N GLU A 82 -15.73 -1.49 16.71
CA GLU A 82 -15.73 -0.12 16.21
C GLU A 82 -15.55 -0.13 14.69
N VAL A 83 -16.45 0.53 13.96
CA VAL A 83 -16.40 0.55 12.49
C VAL A 83 -16.19 1.97 11.98
N LYS A 84 -15.22 2.13 11.07
CA LYS A 84 -14.99 3.37 10.32
C LYS A 84 -15.16 3.12 8.84
N TYR A 85 -15.84 4.03 8.16
CA TYR A 85 -16.03 4.00 6.71
C TYR A 85 -15.24 5.10 6.05
N GLY A 86 -14.68 4.79 4.89
CA GLY A 86 -13.86 5.73 4.15
C GLY A 86 -13.95 5.57 2.64
N LEU A 87 -13.51 6.62 1.97
CA LEU A 87 -13.29 6.67 0.54
C LEU A 87 -11.83 7.06 0.28
N ALA A 88 -11.23 6.48 -0.75
CA ALA A 88 -9.96 6.97 -1.27
C ALA A 88 -9.97 7.02 -2.80
N ILE A 89 -9.36 8.05 -3.36
CA ILE A 89 -8.93 8.02 -4.77
C ILE A 89 -7.47 7.58 -4.76
N GLU A 90 -7.16 6.52 -5.48
CA GLU A 90 -5.82 5.96 -5.61
C GLU A 90 -5.40 6.01 -7.07
N HIS A 91 -4.16 6.41 -7.32
CA HIS A 91 -3.53 6.27 -8.62
C HIS A 91 -2.15 5.64 -8.44
N ILE A 92 -1.85 4.65 -9.27
CA ILE A 92 -0.56 3.96 -9.33
C ILE A 92 -0.02 3.99 -10.76
N GLY A 93 1.28 4.20 -10.91
CA GLY A 93 1.95 4.32 -12.20
C GLY A 93 3.24 3.51 -12.24
N PHE A 94 3.51 2.94 -13.40
CA PHE A 94 4.66 2.08 -13.65
C PHE A 94 5.34 2.36 -14.97
N THR A 95 6.65 2.25 -14.99
CA THR A 95 7.50 2.50 -16.15
C THR A 95 8.57 1.44 -16.30
N ALA A 96 8.97 1.20 -17.56
CA ALA A 96 10.17 0.45 -17.86
C ALA A 96 11.43 1.31 -17.56
N PRO A 97 12.62 0.71 -17.39
CA PRO A 97 13.86 1.40 -17.02
C PRO A 97 14.25 2.58 -17.92
N ASP A 98 14.30 2.39 -19.24
CA ASP A 98 14.65 3.47 -20.17
C ASP A 98 13.41 4.28 -20.56
N ILE A 99 13.01 5.20 -19.69
CA ILE A 99 11.82 6.04 -19.94
C ILE A 99 11.96 6.95 -21.17
N GLY A 100 13.20 7.27 -21.57
CA GLY A 100 13.48 8.12 -22.73
C GLY A 100 13.26 7.41 -24.07
N SER A 101 13.27 6.08 -24.07
CA SER A 101 12.99 5.26 -25.23
C SER A 101 11.49 5.27 -25.56
N PRO A 102 11.12 5.47 -26.84
CA PRO A 102 9.74 5.32 -27.28
C PRO A 102 9.40 3.86 -27.62
N GLU A 103 10.40 2.97 -27.68
CA GLU A 103 10.22 1.58 -28.09
C GLU A 103 9.84 0.66 -26.92
N ILE A 104 9.31 -0.51 -27.25
CA ILE A 104 9.01 -1.55 -26.27
C ILE A 104 10.34 -2.14 -25.77
N GLN A 105 10.49 -2.19 -24.45
CA GLN A 105 11.63 -2.82 -23.78
C GLN A 105 11.25 -4.27 -23.45
N PHE A 106 11.54 -5.19 -24.37
CA PHE A 106 11.26 -6.62 -24.17
C PHE A 106 12.06 -7.18 -23.01
N GLY A 107 11.39 -7.96 -22.16
CA GLY A 107 11.94 -8.47 -20.92
C GLY A 107 11.84 -7.48 -19.75
N GLU A 108 11.36 -6.26 -19.97
CA GLU A 108 11.06 -5.30 -18.91
C GLU A 108 9.56 -5.16 -18.73
N ARG A 109 9.10 -4.55 -17.64
CA ARG A 109 7.66 -4.33 -17.47
C ARG A 109 7.11 -3.36 -18.53
N PRO A 110 5.85 -3.53 -18.96
CA PRO A 110 5.18 -2.50 -19.75
C PRO A 110 4.90 -1.25 -18.91
N PHE A 111 4.75 -0.11 -19.59
CA PHE A 111 4.18 1.08 -18.96
C PHE A 111 2.73 0.78 -18.57
N ALA A 112 2.31 1.21 -17.39
CA ALA A 112 0.94 1.04 -16.94
C ALA A 112 0.57 2.13 -15.93
N ALA A 113 -0.68 2.54 -15.93
CA ALA A 113 -1.24 3.34 -14.84
C ALA A 113 -2.65 2.86 -14.55
N ALA A 114 -3.04 2.94 -13.29
CA ALA A 114 -4.41 2.67 -12.88
C ALA A 114 -4.88 3.78 -11.93
N ILE A 115 -6.15 4.17 -12.07
CA ILE A 115 -6.84 5.10 -11.18
C ILE A 115 -8.11 4.44 -10.67
N MET A 116 -8.34 4.50 -9.36
CA MET A 116 -9.48 3.84 -8.72
C MET A 116 -10.11 4.70 -7.63
N LEU A 117 -11.42 4.59 -7.49
CA LEU A 117 -12.14 4.96 -6.28
C LEU A 117 -12.27 3.72 -5.40
N LYS A 118 -11.69 3.77 -4.21
CA LYS A 118 -11.73 2.75 -3.18
C LYS A 118 -12.76 3.13 -2.11
N SER A 119 -13.76 2.30 -1.89
CA SER A 119 -14.62 2.35 -0.69
C SER A 119 -14.15 1.29 0.29
N PHE A 120 -14.12 1.60 1.59
CA PHE A 120 -13.63 0.66 2.59
C PHE A 120 -14.31 0.79 3.94
N ALA A 121 -14.28 -0.30 4.70
CA ALA A 121 -14.61 -0.35 6.12
C ALA A 121 -13.42 -0.88 6.92
N ILE A 122 -13.10 -0.22 8.03
CA ILE A 122 -12.14 -0.68 9.04
C ILE A 122 -12.93 -1.05 10.29
N THR A 123 -12.93 -2.33 10.64
CA THR A 123 -13.60 -2.87 11.82
C THR A 123 -12.55 -3.25 12.85
N THR A 124 -12.59 -2.65 14.04
CA THR A 124 -11.65 -2.94 15.13
C THR A 124 -12.39 -3.59 16.31
N ASP A 125 -12.01 -4.81 16.64
CA ASP A 125 -12.45 -5.52 17.84
C ASP A 125 -11.43 -5.30 18.95
N THR A 126 -11.82 -4.53 19.97
CA THR A 126 -10.94 -4.17 21.10
C THR A 126 -10.80 -5.28 22.13
N LEU A 127 -11.76 -6.21 22.21
CA LEU A 127 -11.70 -7.36 23.10
C LEU A 127 -10.78 -8.44 22.54
N ALA A 128 -10.97 -8.77 21.26
CA ALA A 128 -10.12 -9.71 20.55
C ALA A 128 -8.77 -9.09 20.16
N LYS A 129 -8.62 -7.75 20.19
CA LYS A 129 -7.41 -7.05 19.74
C LYS A 129 -7.08 -7.36 18.28
N SER A 130 -8.09 -7.28 17.42
CA SER A 130 -7.99 -7.56 15.99
C SER A 130 -8.64 -6.48 15.15
N ARG A 131 -8.23 -6.40 13.89
CA ARG A 131 -8.77 -5.49 12.88
C ARG A 131 -9.12 -6.29 11.64
N LEU A 132 -10.32 -6.07 11.13
CA LEU A 132 -10.77 -6.56 9.83
C LEU A 132 -11.01 -5.36 8.93
N THR A 133 -10.40 -5.37 7.77
CA THR A 133 -10.60 -4.37 6.72
C THR A 133 -11.23 -5.06 5.52
N SER A 134 -12.29 -4.46 4.98
CA SER A 134 -12.88 -4.85 3.69
C SER A 134 -12.90 -3.64 2.77
N SER A 135 -12.53 -3.81 1.50
CA SER A 135 -12.58 -2.72 0.53
C SER A 135 -12.93 -3.17 -0.88
N LEU A 136 -13.56 -2.26 -1.61
CA LEU A 136 -13.89 -2.38 -3.03
C LEU A 136 -13.29 -1.21 -3.79
N SER A 137 -12.45 -1.51 -4.78
CA SER A 137 -11.87 -0.54 -5.70
C SER A 137 -12.51 -0.69 -7.08
N LEU A 138 -13.04 0.43 -7.60
CA LEU A 138 -13.59 0.54 -8.94
C LEU A 138 -12.83 1.60 -9.72
N GLY A 139 -12.46 1.31 -10.96
CA GLY A 139 -11.62 2.23 -11.72
C GLY A 139 -11.23 1.74 -13.11
N LEU A 140 -10.09 2.22 -13.58
CA LEU A 140 -9.56 1.92 -14.90
C LEU A 140 -8.03 1.74 -14.83
N ILE A 141 -7.51 0.78 -15.58
CA ILE A 141 -6.09 0.69 -15.96
C ILE A 141 -5.95 1.17 -17.40
N GLY A 142 -4.79 1.74 -17.76
CA GLY A 142 -4.42 2.13 -19.11
C GLY A 142 -4.46 3.64 -19.37
N PRO A 143 -4.51 4.10 -20.64
CA PRO A 143 -4.49 5.53 -20.96
C PRO A 143 -5.53 6.39 -20.23
N GLY A 144 -6.71 5.83 -19.92
CA GLY A 144 -7.77 6.50 -19.17
C GLY A 144 -7.45 6.77 -17.71
N ALA A 145 -6.33 6.25 -17.19
CA ALA A 145 -5.81 6.57 -15.86
C ALA A 145 -4.90 7.81 -15.84
N PHE A 146 -4.58 8.39 -17.00
CA PHE A 146 -3.80 9.64 -17.13
C PHE A 146 -2.35 9.59 -16.61
N GLY A 147 -1.74 8.39 -16.58
CA GLY A 147 -0.35 8.23 -16.11
C GLY A 147 0.67 9.00 -16.94
N LYS A 148 0.48 9.07 -18.26
CA LYS A 148 1.34 9.81 -19.20
C LYS A 148 1.34 11.31 -18.90
N GLU A 149 0.14 11.88 -18.86
CA GLU A 149 -0.10 13.31 -18.66
C GLU A 149 0.51 13.76 -17.35
N MET A 150 0.32 12.96 -16.30
CA MET A 150 0.88 13.25 -14.99
C MET A 150 2.40 13.15 -14.96
N GLN A 151 2.98 12.02 -15.36
CA GLN A 151 4.44 11.83 -15.26
C GLN A 151 5.17 12.84 -16.16
N ALA A 152 4.71 13.04 -17.40
CA ALA A 152 5.29 14.02 -18.30
C ALA A 152 5.12 15.46 -17.77
N GLY A 153 4.00 15.76 -17.10
CA GLY A 153 3.77 17.05 -16.44
C GLY A 153 4.79 17.31 -15.32
N ILE A 154 5.00 16.33 -14.44
CA ILE A 154 5.98 16.43 -13.36
C ILE A 154 7.40 16.57 -13.94
N HIS A 155 7.77 15.72 -14.90
CA HIS A 155 9.12 15.74 -15.48
C HIS A 155 9.42 17.05 -16.21
N LYS A 156 8.40 17.67 -16.83
CA LYS A 156 8.53 19.00 -17.43
C LYS A 156 8.78 20.09 -16.39
N ILE A 157 8.13 20.00 -15.22
CA ILE A 157 8.30 20.96 -14.13
C ILE A 157 9.64 20.77 -13.42
N THR A 158 10.06 19.53 -13.20
CA THR A 158 11.32 19.20 -12.50
C THR A 158 12.55 19.24 -13.40
N GLY A 159 12.38 19.26 -14.73
CA GLY A 159 13.48 19.21 -15.69
C GLY A 159 14.05 17.81 -15.92
N ASN A 160 13.30 16.75 -15.59
CA ASN A 160 13.68 15.36 -15.78
C ASN A 160 13.42 14.86 -17.22
N THR A 161 13.97 13.71 -17.57
CA THR A 161 13.78 13.03 -18.87
C THR A 161 12.30 12.82 -19.17
N ILE A 162 11.78 13.35 -20.27
CA ILE A 162 10.37 13.17 -20.63
C ILE A 162 10.10 11.72 -21.05
N PRO A 163 9.12 11.02 -20.42
CA PRO A 163 8.84 9.64 -20.72
C PRO A 163 8.17 9.48 -22.09
N LYS A 164 8.75 8.66 -22.98
CA LYS A 164 8.25 8.44 -24.35
C LYS A 164 7.58 7.08 -24.55
N GLY A 165 7.78 6.14 -23.62
CA GLY A 165 7.23 4.78 -23.68
C GLY A 165 5.70 4.66 -23.49
N TRP A 166 5.04 5.69 -22.95
CA TRP A 166 3.58 5.69 -22.68
C TRP A 166 2.68 5.39 -23.89
N ARG A 167 3.18 5.53 -25.12
CA ARG A 167 2.44 5.12 -26.33
C ARG A 167 2.21 3.60 -26.41
N ASN A 168 3.06 2.82 -25.74
CA ASN A 168 3.04 1.35 -25.69
C ASN A 168 2.50 0.81 -24.34
N GLN A 169 1.83 1.63 -23.53
CA GLN A 169 1.32 1.20 -22.23
C GLN A 169 0.22 0.13 -22.35
N ILE A 170 -0.02 -0.59 -21.25
CA ILE A 170 -1.19 -1.45 -21.06
C ILE A 170 -2.47 -0.71 -21.47
N LYS A 171 -3.33 -1.35 -22.24
CA LYS A 171 -4.55 -0.72 -22.78
C LYS A 171 -5.63 -0.56 -21.74
N ASN A 172 -6.61 0.26 -22.08
CA ASN A 172 -7.75 0.54 -21.22
C ASN A 172 -8.48 -0.75 -20.84
N ASP A 173 -8.63 -0.97 -19.54
CA ASP A 173 -9.51 -2.01 -19.02
C ASP A 173 -10.13 -1.59 -17.68
N MET A 174 -11.23 -2.23 -17.33
CA MET A 174 -11.97 -1.95 -16.11
C MET A 174 -11.30 -2.57 -14.88
N VAL A 175 -11.16 -1.78 -13.82
CA VAL A 175 -10.71 -2.24 -12.51
C VAL A 175 -11.91 -2.50 -11.61
N ILE A 176 -12.04 -3.75 -11.15
CA ILE A 176 -12.93 -4.17 -10.09
C ILE A 176 -12.11 -5.06 -9.17
N ASN A 177 -11.87 -4.60 -7.95
CA ASN A 177 -11.01 -5.29 -6.99
C ASN A 177 -11.64 -5.30 -5.60
N TYR A 178 -11.80 -6.49 -5.04
CA TYR A 178 -12.22 -6.67 -3.65
C TYR A 178 -11.04 -7.16 -2.81
N GLU A 179 -10.87 -6.57 -1.64
CA GLU A 179 -9.79 -6.88 -0.69
C GLU A 179 -10.35 -7.12 0.70
N ILE A 180 -9.84 -8.16 1.36
CA ILE A 180 -9.99 -8.38 2.80
C ILE A 180 -8.60 -8.39 3.42
N ALA A 181 -8.42 -7.66 4.51
CA ALA A 181 -7.22 -7.73 5.35
C ALA A 181 -7.60 -8.00 6.81
N TYR A 182 -6.84 -8.85 7.48
CA TYR A 182 -7.01 -9.17 8.89
C TYR A 182 -5.70 -8.98 9.65
N GLU A 183 -5.77 -8.28 10.77
CA GLU A 183 -4.65 -8.09 11.68
C GLU A 183 -5.00 -8.55 13.09
N LYS A 184 -4.04 -9.16 13.77
CA LYS A 184 -4.16 -9.59 15.17
C LYS A 184 -2.97 -9.11 15.97
N GLN A 185 -3.20 -8.44 17.09
CA GLN A 185 -2.13 -8.14 18.02
C GLN A 185 -1.63 -9.42 18.69
N LEU A 186 -0.35 -9.73 18.48
CA LEU A 186 0.30 -10.90 19.08
C LEU A 186 0.99 -10.54 20.39
N PHE A 187 1.62 -9.37 20.43
CA PHE A 187 2.38 -8.91 21.59
C PHE A 187 2.33 -7.38 21.71
N ARG A 188 2.33 -6.88 22.96
CA ARG A 188 2.47 -5.46 23.27
C ARG A 188 3.20 -5.30 24.61
N ALA A 189 4.22 -4.45 24.63
CA ALA A 189 4.94 -4.06 25.84
C ALA A 189 4.75 -2.56 26.10
N GLY A 190 3.80 -2.24 26.99
CA GLY A 190 3.43 -0.86 27.32
C GLY A 190 3.10 -0.04 26.07
N ASP A 191 3.61 1.19 26.03
CA ASP A 191 3.44 2.14 24.93
C ASP A 191 4.70 2.24 24.06
N TYR A 192 5.53 1.19 24.06
CA TYR A 192 6.84 1.21 23.42
C TYR A 192 7.01 0.21 22.29
N VAL A 193 6.41 -0.98 22.41
CA VAL A 193 6.57 -2.06 21.43
C VAL A 193 5.25 -2.74 21.18
N SER A 194 4.95 -3.01 19.91
CA SER A 194 3.83 -3.86 19.52
C SER A 194 4.20 -4.74 18.33
N LEU A 195 3.67 -5.96 18.32
CA LEU A 195 3.78 -6.91 17.21
C LEU A 195 2.38 -7.39 16.82
N GLN A 196 2.11 -7.39 15.53
CA GLN A 196 0.88 -7.87 14.94
C GLN A 196 1.18 -8.90 13.84
N SER A 197 0.30 -9.88 13.65
CA SER A 197 0.20 -10.58 12.37
C SER A 197 -0.69 -9.81 11.42
N ASN A 198 -0.41 -9.93 10.12
CA ASN A 198 -1.19 -9.37 9.03
C ASN A 198 -1.42 -10.45 7.97
N SER A 199 -2.64 -10.52 7.45
CA SER A 199 -2.97 -11.36 6.30
C SER A 199 -3.90 -10.59 5.37
N THR A 200 -3.68 -10.67 4.06
CA THR A 200 -4.49 -9.99 3.05
C THR A 200 -4.88 -10.97 1.95
N ALA A 201 -6.08 -10.83 1.40
CA ALA A 201 -6.52 -11.52 0.20
C ALA A 201 -7.20 -10.52 -0.75
N ARG A 202 -6.83 -10.57 -2.03
CA ARG A 202 -7.35 -9.73 -3.10
C ARG A 202 -7.82 -10.60 -4.25
N VAL A 203 -8.99 -10.28 -4.77
CA VAL A 203 -9.51 -10.86 -6.01
C VAL A 203 -10.06 -9.74 -6.87
N GLY A 204 -9.68 -9.72 -8.13
CA GLY A 204 -10.14 -8.70 -9.05
C GLY A 204 -9.36 -8.64 -10.35
N THR A 205 -9.68 -7.62 -11.13
CA THR A 205 -9.22 -7.45 -12.51
C THR A 205 -7.95 -6.61 -12.62
N LEU A 206 -7.52 -5.93 -11.56
CA LEU A 206 -6.21 -5.30 -11.47
C LEU A 206 -5.20 -6.25 -10.79
N PHE A 207 -5.60 -6.81 -9.65
CA PHE A 207 -4.75 -7.70 -8.85
C PHE A 207 -5.54 -8.90 -8.29
N THR A 208 -4.95 -10.09 -8.35
CA THR A 208 -5.37 -11.26 -7.58
C THR A 208 -4.16 -11.83 -6.85
N ASN A 209 -4.16 -11.76 -5.52
CA ASN A 209 -3.06 -12.23 -4.69
C ASN A 209 -3.49 -12.43 -3.24
N ALA A 210 -2.65 -13.10 -2.48
CA ALA A 210 -2.76 -13.18 -1.03
C ALA A 210 -1.41 -12.85 -0.39
N SER A 211 -1.42 -12.32 0.83
CA SER A 211 -0.21 -12.06 1.60
C SER A 211 -0.38 -12.45 3.05
N VAL A 212 0.74 -12.80 3.70
CA VAL A 212 0.83 -13.03 5.14
C VAL A 212 2.09 -12.38 5.66
N GLY A 213 2.08 -11.90 6.90
CA GLY A 213 3.24 -11.20 7.44
C GLY A 213 3.12 -10.75 8.88
N LEU A 214 4.11 -9.97 9.30
CA LEU A 214 4.25 -9.44 10.64
C LEU A 214 4.54 -7.94 10.57
N ASN A 215 3.89 -7.18 11.44
CA ASN A 215 4.08 -5.75 11.61
C ASN A 215 4.61 -5.49 13.02
N THR A 216 5.69 -4.73 13.14
CA THR A 216 6.29 -4.34 14.42
C THR A 216 6.35 -2.83 14.52
N ASN A 217 5.99 -2.28 15.68
CA ASN A 217 6.17 -0.86 15.99
C ASN A 217 7.08 -0.72 17.21
N ILE A 218 7.99 0.24 17.17
CA ILE A 218 8.91 0.58 18.26
C ILE A 218 8.97 2.10 18.42
N GLY A 219 8.69 2.59 19.63
CA GLY A 219 8.67 4.02 19.98
C GLY A 219 7.42 4.38 20.76
N LEU A 220 7.11 5.66 20.90
CA LEU A 220 5.93 6.12 21.63
C LEU A 220 4.67 5.83 20.80
N ILE A 221 3.96 4.74 21.14
CA ILE A 221 2.81 4.20 20.40
C ILE A 221 1.54 4.15 21.25
N ASN A 222 0.42 4.58 20.66
CA ASN A 222 -0.89 4.19 21.17
C ASN A 222 -1.28 2.79 20.66
N SER A 223 -2.29 2.19 21.26
CA SER A 223 -2.83 0.93 20.75
C SER A 223 -3.80 1.21 19.60
N ALA A 224 -3.56 0.56 18.45
CA ALA A 224 -4.50 0.55 17.31
C ALA A 224 -5.71 -0.40 17.53
N PHE A 225 -5.70 -1.16 18.64
CA PHE A 225 -6.70 -2.19 18.99
C PHE A 225 -7.29 -2.00 20.39
N SER A 226 -7.13 -0.83 21.02
CA SER A 226 -7.69 -0.55 22.36
C SER A 226 -8.32 0.81 22.37
N ASP A 227 -9.40 0.93 23.15
CA ASP A 227 -10.11 2.18 23.33
C ASP A 227 -9.60 3.06 24.49
N ASP A 228 -8.33 2.86 24.86
CA ASP A 228 -7.74 3.46 26.06
C ASP A 228 -7.78 5.00 26.07
N LYS A 229 -8.41 5.53 27.11
CA LYS A 229 -8.48 6.98 27.42
C LYS A 229 -7.12 7.61 27.76
N ARG A 230 -6.05 6.81 27.86
CA ARG A 230 -4.66 7.25 28.13
C ARG A 230 -3.85 7.51 26.86
N ASN A 231 -4.48 7.50 25.69
CA ASN A 231 -3.80 7.76 24.43
C ASN A 231 -2.99 9.06 24.49
N SER A 232 -1.67 8.91 24.29
CA SER A 232 -0.79 10.06 24.20
C SER A 232 -1.22 10.91 23.01
N LYS A 233 -1.30 12.22 23.23
CA LYS A 233 -1.54 13.21 22.16
C LYS A 233 -0.35 13.33 21.22
N PHE A 234 0.81 12.77 21.60
CA PHE A 234 2.02 12.74 20.82
C PHE A 234 2.50 11.30 20.66
N GLN A 235 2.70 10.87 19.43
CA GLN A 235 3.26 9.55 19.11
C GLN A 235 4.43 9.75 18.16
N PHE A 236 5.50 9.01 18.39
CA PHE A 236 6.64 8.97 17.50
C PHE A 236 7.26 7.58 17.55
N TYR A 237 7.21 6.87 16.43
CA TYR A 237 7.62 5.48 16.37
C TYR A 237 8.14 5.10 14.99
N GLY A 238 9.08 4.17 14.99
CA GLY A 238 9.45 3.42 13.81
C GLY A 238 8.54 2.21 13.64
N TYR A 239 8.27 1.82 12.40
CA TYR A 239 7.60 0.57 12.10
C TYR A 239 8.41 -0.26 11.10
N SER A 240 8.19 -1.56 11.14
CA SER A 240 8.63 -2.50 10.12
C SER A 240 7.51 -3.51 9.83
N GLN A 241 7.35 -3.86 8.56
CA GLN A 241 6.36 -4.84 8.11
C GLN A 241 7.03 -5.78 7.13
N VAL A 242 7.06 -7.07 7.45
CA VAL A 242 7.56 -8.12 6.56
C VAL A 242 6.37 -8.92 6.06
N LEU A 243 6.23 -9.08 4.74
CA LEU A 243 5.16 -9.89 4.14
C LEU A 243 5.76 -10.99 3.24
N GLY A 244 4.99 -12.04 2.97
CA GLY A 244 5.20 -12.96 1.86
C GLY A 244 3.92 -12.97 1.03
N ASN A 245 4.05 -12.81 -0.28
CA ASN A 245 2.93 -12.69 -1.20
C ASN A 245 2.87 -13.88 -2.16
N LEU A 246 1.66 -14.36 -2.41
CA LEU A 246 1.33 -15.32 -3.46
C LEU A 246 0.59 -14.59 -4.58
N ILE A 247 1.17 -14.51 -5.77
CA ILE A 247 0.67 -13.74 -6.90
C ILE A 247 -0.08 -14.63 -7.88
N GLY A 248 -1.40 -14.43 -7.97
CA GLY A 248 -2.26 -15.07 -8.98
C GLY A 248 -2.31 -14.28 -10.29
N TYR A 249 -2.46 -12.95 -10.20
CA TYR A 249 -2.59 -12.09 -11.36
C TYR A 249 -2.19 -10.64 -11.05
N ASP A 250 -1.50 -9.99 -11.99
CA ASP A 250 -1.16 -8.57 -11.98
C ASP A 250 -1.37 -7.96 -13.38
N ALA A 251 -2.43 -7.17 -13.55
CA ALA A 251 -2.77 -6.55 -14.84
C ALA A 251 -1.75 -5.50 -15.30
N THR A 252 -0.94 -4.96 -14.39
CA THR A 252 0.13 -3.99 -14.71
C THR A 252 1.30 -4.65 -15.42
N LEU A 253 1.39 -5.98 -15.35
CA LEU A 253 2.36 -6.81 -16.07
C LEU A 253 1.67 -7.60 -17.19
N GLN A 254 0.51 -8.18 -16.90
CA GLN A 254 -0.14 -9.19 -17.74
C GLN A 254 -1.22 -8.64 -18.68
N GLY A 255 -1.51 -7.34 -18.67
CA GLY A 255 -2.60 -6.74 -19.44
C GLY A 255 -3.96 -6.90 -18.78
N GLY A 256 -5.04 -6.45 -19.44
CA GLY A 256 -6.40 -6.48 -18.91
C GLY A 256 -7.04 -7.87 -18.89
N VAL A 257 -8.14 -8.04 -18.14
CA VAL A 257 -8.97 -9.25 -18.12
C VAL A 257 -10.04 -9.21 -19.22
N PHE A 258 -10.63 -8.04 -19.47
CA PHE A 258 -11.67 -7.86 -20.48
C PHE A 258 -11.10 -7.33 -21.80
N ASN A 259 -9.93 -6.69 -21.77
CA ASN A 259 -9.23 -6.18 -22.94
C ASN A 259 -7.80 -6.73 -23.06
N ASN A 260 -7.57 -7.53 -24.10
CA ASN A 260 -6.29 -8.18 -24.38
C ASN A 260 -5.47 -7.49 -25.51
N ASP A 261 -5.84 -6.28 -25.92
CA ASP A 261 -5.20 -5.57 -27.05
C ASP A 261 -3.92 -4.81 -26.64
N SER A 262 -3.35 -5.16 -25.48
CA SER A 262 -2.11 -4.54 -25.00
C SER A 262 -0.94 -4.89 -25.93
N PRO A 263 -0.14 -3.89 -26.37
CA PRO A 263 0.91 -4.10 -27.36
C PRO A 263 2.04 -4.98 -26.83
N TYR A 264 2.21 -5.03 -25.50
CA TYR A 264 3.18 -5.87 -24.83
C TYR A 264 2.76 -6.11 -23.38
N THR A 265 3.01 -7.34 -22.91
CA THR A 265 2.70 -7.86 -21.57
C THR A 265 3.76 -8.89 -21.18
N ILE A 266 3.93 -9.12 -19.88
CA ILE A 266 4.70 -10.25 -19.35
C ILE A 266 3.82 -11.50 -19.35
N PRO A 267 4.28 -12.62 -19.94
CA PRO A 267 3.50 -13.84 -19.96
C PRO A 267 3.39 -14.45 -18.56
N SER A 268 2.29 -15.18 -18.33
CA SER A 268 1.95 -15.76 -17.02
C SER A 268 3.04 -16.69 -16.44
N GLU A 269 3.80 -17.35 -17.32
CA GLU A 269 4.90 -18.26 -16.95
C GLU A 269 6.14 -17.54 -16.44
N GLU A 270 6.35 -16.28 -16.82
CA GLU A 270 7.47 -15.45 -16.36
C GLU A 270 7.13 -14.67 -15.06
N ILE A 271 5.89 -14.72 -14.60
CA ILE A 271 5.49 -14.04 -13.35
C ILE A 271 6.07 -14.77 -12.14
N THR A 272 6.79 -14.04 -11.30
CA THR A 272 7.28 -14.57 -10.02
C THR A 272 6.11 -14.71 -9.05
N ARG A 273 5.67 -15.96 -8.83
CA ARG A 273 4.47 -16.28 -8.02
C ARG A 273 4.64 -16.08 -6.53
N LEU A 274 5.88 -16.09 -6.04
CA LEU A 274 6.21 -15.86 -4.65
C LEU A 274 7.12 -14.65 -4.57
N THR A 275 6.57 -13.53 -4.09
CA THR A 275 7.35 -12.32 -3.83
C THR A 275 7.40 -12.11 -2.33
N GLY A 276 8.49 -11.54 -1.83
CA GLY A 276 8.50 -11.09 -0.45
C GLY A 276 7.97 -9.66 -0.34
N GLN A 277 7.77 -9.26 0.92
CA GLN A 277 7.46 -7.97 1.54
C GLN A 277 8.46 -7.34 2.54
N PHE A 278 8.94 -6.10 2.44
CA PHE A 278 9.48 -5.28 3.54
C PHE A 278 9.13 -3.79 3.39
N ASN A 279 8.29 -3.29 4.29
CA ASN A 279 8.07 -1.86 4.49
C ASN A 279 8.69 -1.44 5.81
N TYR A 280 9.26 -0.24 5.86
CA TYR A 280 9.72 0.36 7.10
C TYR A 280 9.61 1.88 7.00
N GLY A 281 9.54 2.54 8.15
CA GLY A 281 9.37 3.98 8.17
C GLY A 281 9.24 4.53 9.57
N PHE A 282 8.99 5.83 9.62
CA PHE A 282 8.74 6.57 10.86
C PHE A 282 7.42 7.31 10.75
N ILE A 283 6.66 7.30 11.85
CA ILE A 283 5.40 8.00 11.96
C ILE A 283 5.46 8.96 13.14
N LEU A 284 5.04 10.20 12.91
CA LEU A 284 4.86 11.25 13.89
C LEU A 284 3.39 11.66 13.92
N LYS A 285 2.75 11.57 15.09
CA LYS A 285 1.37 12.02 15.27
C LYS A 285 1.30 13.03 16.40
N THR A 286 0.52 14.08 16.17
CA THR A 286 0.06 15.00 17.22
C THR A 286 -1.43 14.77 17.45
N ARG A 287 -2.10 15.69 18.17
CA ARG A 287 -3.54 15.61 18.40
C ARG A 287 -4.34 15.62 17.09
N THR A 288 -3.88 16.39 16.11
CA THR A 288 -4.60 16.61 14.85
C THR A 288 -3.81 16.25 13.62
N LEU A 289 -2.47 16.25 13.67
CA LEU A 289 -1.63 16.04 12.49
C LEU A 289 -1.00 14.65 12.49
N TYR A 290 -0.88 14.08 11.30
CA TYR A 290 -0.21 12.82 11.00
C TYR A 290 0.88 13.07 9.95
N PHE A 291 2.08 12.57 10.19
CA PHE A 291 3.19 12.58 9.24
C PHE A 291 3.84 11.20 9.21
N GLU A 292 4.15 10.73 8.01
CA GLU A 292 4.89 9.49 7.79
C GLU A 292 5.94 9.69 6.71
N TYR A 293 7.09 9.06 6.92
CA TYR A 293 8.03 8.75 5.88
C TYR A 293 8.21 7.23 5.80
N SER A 294 8.09 6.68 4.60
CA SER A 294 8.12 5.24 4.36
C SER A 294 9.13 4.85 3.29
N ARG A 295 9.62 3.61 3.42
CA ARG A 295 10.45 2.90 2.45
C ARG A 295 9.99 1.48 2.28
N THR A 296 10.14 1.01 1.05
CA THR A 296 9.55 -0.23 0.59
C THR A 296 10.46 -0.84 -0.48
N VAL A 297 10.66 -2.16 -0.49
CA VAL A 297 11.73 -2.81 -1.28
C VAL A 297 11.29 -4.12 -1.96
N LEU A 298 10.61 -4.16 -3.12
CA LEU A 298 10.11 -5.38 -3.83
C LEU A 298 11.21 -6.33 -4.35
N THR A 299 10.96 -7.63 -4.38
CA THR A 299 11.70 -8.66 -5.10
C THR A 299 11.15 -8.58 -6.49
N ARG A 300 11.93 -9.07 -7.45
CA ARG A 300 11.46 -9.24 -8.82
C ARG A 300 10.02 -9.75 -8.88
N GLU A 301 9.19 -9.03 -9.64
CA GLU A 301 7.80 -9.37 -9.89
C GLU A 301 7.68 -10.38 -11.06
N PHE A 302 8.73 -10.50 -11.88
CA PHE A 302 8.85 -11.37 -13.05
C PHE A 302 10.30 -11.80 -13.27
N ASP A 303 10.54 -12.83 -14.07
CA ASP A 303 11.81 -13.56 -14.16
C ASP A 303 13.02 -12.71 -14.58
N SER A 304 12.84 -11.85 -15.58
CA SER A 304 13.85 -10.89 -16.04
C SER A 304 13.92 -9.62 -15.19
N GLY A 305 12.95 -9.42 -14.28
CA GLY A 305 12.83 -8.20 -13.50
C GLY A 305 13.85 -8.09 -12.36
N SER A 306 14.11 -6.86 -11.94
CA SER A 306 14.95 -6.55 -10.80
C SER A 306 14.11 -6.30 -9.53
N PRO A 307 14.71 -6.43 -8.33
CA PRO A 307 14.09 -5.95 -7.10
C PRO A 307 13.83 -4.43 -7.16
N THR A 308 12.58 -4.01 -6.94
CA THR A 308 12.18 -2.59 -6.96
C THR A 308 12.33 -1.94 -5.59
N LYS A 309 12.56 -0.62 -5.53
CA LYS A 309 12.50 0.14 -4.27
C LYS A 309 11.75 1.45 -4.51
N TRP A 310 11.07 1.95 -3.49
CA TRP A 310 10.51 3.30 -3.51
C TRP A 310 10.42 3.88 -2.10
N GLY A 311 10.18 5.18 -2.04
CA GLY A 311 9.86 5.89 -0.81
C GLY A 311 8.54 6.61 -0.91
N GLY A 312 8.01 7.02 0.23
CA GLY A 312 6.75 7.73 0.29
C GLY A 312 6.65 8.66 1.48
N ILE A 313 5.79 9.66 1.34
CA ILE A 313 5.41 10.59 2.39
C ILE A 313 3.90 10.56 2.51
N ARG A 314 3.40 10.50 3.75
CA ARG A 314 1.97 10.68 4.04
C ARG A 314 1.78 11.83 5.00
N ILE A 315 0.77 12.64 4.73
CA ILE A 315 0.37 13.77 5.56
C ILE A 315 -1.13 13.63 5.80
N GLY A 316 -1.57 13.73 7.05
CA GLY A 316 -2.98 13.66 7.37
C GLY A 316 -3.36 14.64 8.47
N PHE A 317 -4.65 14.94 8.54
CA PHE A 317 -5.21 15.73 9.62
C PHE A 317 -6.60 15.27 10.02
N THR A 318 -6.92 15.40 11.30
CA THR A 318 -8.28 15.16 11.85
C THR A 318 -9.07 16.46 11.86
N PHE A 319 -10.39 16.40 11.69
CA PHE A 319 -11.30 17.54 11.75
C PHE A 319 -12.58 17.22 12.50
#